data_AF-R0HM80-F1
#
_entry.id   AF-R0HM80-F1
#
_cell.length_a   1.000
_cell.length_b   1.000
_cell.length_c   1.000
_cell.angle_alpha   90.00
_cell.angle_beta   90.00
_cell.angle_gamma   90.00
#
_symmetry.space_group_name_H-M   'P 1'
#
loop_
_entity.id
_entity.type
_entity.pdbx_description
1 polymer ?
#
loop_
_entity_poly.entity_id
_entity_poly.type
_entity_poly.pdbx_seq_one_letter_code
_entity_poly.pdbx_strand_id
1 'polypeptide(L)'
;MEKKGLPNSHRLSLVRMLRGIVCLMVLVSTAFMMLIFWGFLSAVVLRLFSVHYSRKCVSFFFGSWLALWPFLFEKINRTKVIFSGDKVPCEERVLLIANHRTEVDWMYFWDLALRKGQIGNMKYVLKSSLMRLPLFGWAFHLFEFIPVERKWQVDEANLRQIVSSFKDPRDALWLALFPEGTDYTEAKCERSKKFAAENGLPVLKNVLLPRTKGFVSCLQELSCSLDAVYDVTIGYKTRCPSFLDNVYGIEPSEVHVHIRRINLNQIPNEEKDINAWLMNTFQLKDQLLNDFYSSGHFPNEGTEKEFNTKKYLINCLAVIAFTTICTHLTFFSSMIWFKIYVSLACAYLTTATRFNLRSVPLVETAKNTLKLVNK
;
A
#
# COMPACT_ATOMS: atom_id res chain seq x y z
N MET A 1 -14.61 35.24 18.08
CA MET A 1 -15.59 34.13 18.03
C MET A 1 -15.06 32.99 18.87
N GLU A 2 -15.81 32.59 19.88
CA GLU A 2 -15.45 31.61 20.91
C GLU A 2 -14.93 30.29 20.34
N LYS A 3 -13.88 29.76 20.97
CA LYS A 3 -13.47 28.36 20.83
C LYS A 3 -14.62 27.47 21.31
N LYS A 4 -15.51 27.06 20.40
CA LYS A 4 -16.38 25.90 20.63
C LYS A 4 -15.47 24.74 21.04
N GLY A 5 -15.63 24.24 22.26
CA GLY A 5 -14.82 23.17 22.81
C GLY A 5 -14.81 21.98 21.86
N LEU A 6 -13.62 21.54 21.44
CA LEU A 6 -13.47 20.29 20.72
C LEU A 6 -14.06 19.16 21.58
N PRO A 7 -14.90 18.28 21.03
CA PRO A 7 -15.51 17.20 21.80
C PRO A 7 -14.46 16.32 22.47
N ASN A 8 -14.79 15.77 23.65
CA ASN A 8 -13.95 14.88 24.46
C ASN A 8 -13.44 13.61 23.72
N SER A 9 -13.86 13.38 22.47
CA SER A 9 -13.44 12.26 21.62
C SER A 9 -11.98 12.28 21.19
N HIS A 10 -11.25 13.39 21.36
CA HIS A 10 -9.84 13.52 20.96
C HIS A 10 -8.83 13.18 22.06
N ARG A 11 -9.26 12.90 23.31
CA ARG A 11 -8.34 12.50 24.38
C ARG A 11 -8.10 10.99 24.37
N LEU A 12 -6.82 10.60 24.45
CA LEU A 12 -6.42 9.21 24.63
C LEU A 12 -6.84 8.75 26.04
N SER A 13 -7.90 7.95 26.11
CA SER A 13 -8.31 7.30 27.36
C SER A 13 -7.44 6.07 27.64
N LEU A 14 -7.32 5.68 28.91
CA LEU A 14 -6.61 4.45 29.30
C LEU A 14 -7.17 3.22 28.58
N VAL A 15 -8.49 3.15 28.40
CA VAL A 15 -9.16 2.06 27.67
C VAL A 15 -8.70 2.01 26.21
N ARG A 16 -8.68 3.15 25.51
CA ARG A 16 -8.21 3.23 24.12
C ARG A 16 -6.73 2.88 24.01
N MET A 17 -5.92 3.34 24.97
CA MET A 17 -4.49 3.03 25.04
C MET A 17 -4.25 1.53 25.20
N LEU A 18 -4.86 0.89 26.20
CA LEU A 18 -4.72 -0.55 26.45
C LEU A 18 -5.21 -1.37 25.25
N ARG A 19 -6.38 -1.03 24.70
CA ARG A 19 -6.92 -1.68 23.49
C ARG A 19 -5.96 -1.55 22.31
N GLY A 20 -5.43 -0.35 22.05
CA GLY A 20 -4.50 -0.10 20.96
C GLY A 20 -3.19 -0.87 21.14
N ILE A 21 -2.65 -0.93 22.37
CA ILE A 21 -1.46 -1.74 22.70
C ILE A 21 -1.73 -3.22 22.42
N VAL A 22 -2.86 -3.76 22.87
CA VAL A 22 -3.25 -5.16 22.61
C VAL A 22 -3.37 -5.43 21.10
N CYS A 23 -4.08 -4.56 20.37
CA CYS A 23 -4.23 -4.71 18.92
C CYS A 23 -2.88 -4.63 18.19
N LEU A 24 -2.00 -3.70 18.60
CA LEU A 24 -0.66 -3.57 18.02
C LEU A 24 0.19 -4.81 18.31
N MET A 25 0.15 -5.35 19.53
CA MET A 25 0.84 -6.61 19.87
C MET A 25 0.34 -7.77 19.01
N VAL A 26 -0.98 -7.88 18.80
CA VAL A 26 -1.57 -8.88 17.91
C VAL A 26 -1.10 -8.67 16.46
N LEU A 27 -1.16 -7.45 15.94
CA LEU A 27 -0.72 -7.15 14.57
C LEU A 27 0.76 -7.47 14.33
N VAL A 28 1.64 -7.09 15.26
CA VAL A 28 3.09 -7.32 15.16
C VAL A 28 3.44 -8.80 15.33
N SER A 29 2.85 -9.49 16.32
CA SER A 29 3.12 -10.93 16.55
C SER A 29 2.59 -11.79 15.40
N THR A 30 1.39 -11.50 14.90
CA THR A 30 0.82 -12.18 13.74
C THR A 30 1.63 -11.88 12.48
N ALA A 31 2.09 -10.65 12.27
CA ALA A 31 2.98 -10.31 11.15
C ALA A 31 4.25 -11.16 11.17
N PHE A 32 4.92 -11.21 12.32
CA PHE A 32 6.14 -12.00 12.47
C PHE A 32 5.90 -13.47 12.13
N MET A 33 4.92 -14.12 12.75
CA MET A 33 4.65 -15.55 12.51
C MET A 33 4.21 -15.81 11.06
N MET A 34 3.38 -14.96 10.47
CA MET A 34 2.96 -15.08 9.08
C MET A 34 4.14 -14.94 8.11
N LEU A 35 5.05 -13.98 8.33
CA LEU A 35 6.23 -13.79 7.49
C LEU A 35 7.19 -14.98 7.57
N ILE A 36 7.41 -15.51 8.78
CA ILE A 36 8.32 -16.64 8.98
C ILE A 36 7.78 -17.91 8.35
N PHE A 37 6.55 -18.31 8.67
CA PHE A 37 6.03 -19.60 8.22
C PHE A 37 5.47 -19.54 6.80
N TRP A 38 4.58 -18.60 6.51
CA TRP A 38 3.96 -18.51 5.18
C TRP A 38 4.78 -17.66 4.21
N GLY A 39 5.33 -16.54 4.66
CA GLY A 39 6.13 -15.65 3.81
C GLY A 39 7.35 -16.37 3.23
N PHE A 40 8.13 -17.06 4.06
CA PHE A 40 9.26 -17.85 3.59
C PHE A 40 8.83 -18.97 2.63
N LEU A 41 7.84 -19.80 2.99
CA LEU A 41 7.41 -20.91 2.14
C LEU A 41 6.83 -20.43 0.79
N SER A 42 6.03 -19.37 0.80
CA SER A 42 5.36 -18.86 -0.41
C SER A 42 6.28 -18.02 -1.30
N ALA A 43 7.06 -17.10 -0.73
CA ALA A 43 7.87 -16.17 -1.52
C ALA A 43 9.27 -16.71 -1.83
N VAL A 44 9.78 -17.69 -1.08
CA VAL A 44 11.11 -18.28 -1.28
C VAL A 44 10.99 -19.65 -1.92
N VAL A 45 10.38 -20.61 -1.21
CA VAL A 45 10.37 -22.02 -1.62
C VAL A 45 9.51 -22.23 -2.87
N LEU A 46 8.23 -21.83 -2.82
CA LEU A 46 7.31 -22.00 -3.95
C LEU A 46 7.78 -21.23 -5.19
N ARG A 47 8.47 -20.11 -5.00
CA ARG A 47 9.02 -19.28 -6.07
C ARG A 47 10.13 -19.97 -6.88
N LEU A 48 10.84 -20.95 -6.29
CA LEU A 48 11.81 -21.78 -7.03
C LEU A 48 11.13 -22.60 -8.14
N PHE A 49 9.83 -22.84 -8.03
CA PHE A 49 9.05 -23.61 -8.99
C PHE A 49 8.18 -22.72 -9.89
N SER A 50 7.54 -21.69 -9.32
CA SER A 50 6.68 -20.78 -10.09
C SER A 50 6.50 -19.41 -9.42
N VAL A 51 6.79 -18.35 -10.18
CA VAL A 51 6.52 -16.97 -9.75
C VAL A 51 5.03 -16.71 -9.60
N HIS A 52 4.21 -17.22 -10.52
CA HIS A 52 2.75 -17.03 -10.50
C HIS A 52 2.12 -17.62 -9.23
N TYR A 53 2.39 -18.90 -8.94
CA TYR A 53 1.84 -19.55 -7.75
C TYR A 53 2.43 -18.97 -6.46
N SER A 54 3.71 -18.57 -6.48
CA SER A 54 4.31 -17.81 -5.37
C SER A 54 3.51 -16.54 -5.09
N ARG A 55 3.26 -15.70 -6.10
CA ARG A 55 2.48 -14.45 -5.95
C ARG A 55 1.06 -14.68 -5.47
N LYS A 56 0.35 -15.69 -6.02
CA LYS A 56 -1.00 -16.05 -5.55
C LYS A 56 -1.01 -16.46 -4.08
N CYS A 57 -0.05 -17.29 -3.67
CA CYS A 57 0.08 -17.76 -2.30
C CYS A 57 0.46 -16.62 -1.33
N VAL A 58 1.45 -15.79 -1.71
CA VAL A 58 1.83 -14.59 -0.97
C VAL A 58 0.63 -13.65 -0.83
N SER A 59 -0.09 -13.38 -1.92
CA SER A 59 -1.28 -12.50 -1.91
C SER A 59 -2.38 -13.03 -0.99
N PHE A 60 -2.63 -14.34 -0.97
CA PHE A 60 -3.60 -14.93 -0.07
C PHE A 60 -3.24 -14.71 1.41
N PHE A 61 -2.03 -15.09 1.82
CA PHE A 61 -1.60 -14.97 3.22
C PHE A 61 -1.39 -13.52 3.64
N PHE A 62 -0.80 -12.70 2.76
CA PHE A 62 -0.63 -11.28 2.99
C PHE A 62 -1.97 -10.55 3.08
N GLY A 63 -2.88 -10.82 2.14
CA GLY A 63 -4.22 -10.24 2.15
C GLY A 63 -5.01 -10.63 3.40
N SER A 64 -4.84 -11.87 3.86
CA SER A 64 -5.42 -12.34 5.13
C SER A 64 -4.87 -11.55 6.32
N TRP A 65 -3.56 -11.27 6.36
CA TRP A 65 -2.96 -10.44 7.42
C TRP A 65 -3.33 -8.96 7.30
N LEU A 66 -3.29 -8.38 6.10
CA LEU A 66 -3.66 -6.98 5.88
C LEU A 66 -5.11 -6.69 6.24
N ALA A 67 -6.02 -7.65 6.06
CA ALA A 67 -7.42 -7.50 6.42
C ALA A 67 -7.64 -7.21 7.91
N LEU A 68 -6.66 -7.49 8.79
CA LEU A 68 -6.71 -7.09 10.20
C LEU A 68 -6.70 -5.55 10.35
N TRP A 69 -6.12 -4.80 9.41
CA TRP A 69 -6.04 -3.33 9.49
C TRP A 69 -7.36 -2.62 9.16
N PRO A 70 -8.08 -2.89 8.05
CA PRO A 70 -9.44 -2.38 7.86
C PRO A 70 -10.40 -2.82 8.99
N PHE A 71 -10.25 -4.04 9.52
CA PHE A 71 -11.02 -4.50 10.67
C PHE A 71 -10.70 -3.67 11.94
N LEU A 72 -9.39 -3.45 12.16
CA LEU A 72 -8.79 -2.32 12.85
C LEU A 72 -9.65 -1.06 12.87
N PHE A 73 -9.62 -0.40 11.72
CA PHE A 73 -10.14 0.94 11.52
C PHE A 73 -11.65 0.98 11.65
N GLU A 74 -12.36 0.19 10.85
CA GLU A 74 -13.81 0.32 10.74
C GLU A 74 -14.57 -0.32 11.90
N LYS A 75 -14.09 -1.44 12.45
CA LYS A 75 -14.87 -2.23 13.41
C LYS A 75 -14.43 -2.03 14.86
N ILE A 76 -13.12 -1.93 15.12
CA ILE A 76 -12.61 -1.70 16.49
C ILE A 76 -12.55 -0.21 16.80
N ASN A 77 -11.95 0.59 15.90
CA ASN A 77 -11.80 2.03 16.10
C ASN A 77 -13.04 2.83 15.71
N ARG A 78 -13.96 2.24 14.93
CA ARG A 78 -15.18 2.88 14.43
C ARG A 78 -14.89 4.08 13.53
N THR A 79 -13.75 4.06 12.83
CA THR A 79 -13.46 5.00 11.76
C THR A 79 -14.46 4.79 10.64
N LYS A 80 -15.16 5.86 10.25
CA LYS A 80 -16.04 5.83 9.09
C LYS A 80 -15.21 6.03 7.83
N VAL A 81 -15.18 5.03 6.95
CA VAL A 81 -14.54 5.16 5.63
C VAL A 81 -15.64 5.34 4.59
N ILE A 82 -15.68 6.54 3.99
CA ILE A 82 -16.71 6.94 3.02
C ILE A 82 -16.10 6.92 1.63
N PHE A 83 -16.68 6.11 0.74
CA PHE A 83 -16.29 6.03 -0.65
C PHE A 83 -17.22 6.89 -1.51
N SER A 84 -16.64 7.57 -2.50
CA SER A 84 -17.38 8.46 -3.40
C SER A 84 -16.80 8.46 -4.81
N GLY A 85 -17.52 9.09 -5.76
CA GLY A 85 -17.11 9.18 -7.16
C GLY A 85 -17.60 7.98 -7.99
N ASP A 86 -16.68 7.27 -8.64
CA ASP A 86 -16.98 6.11 -9.45
C ASP A 86 -17.04 4.84 -8.61
N LYS A 87 -18.02 3.98 -8.91
CA LYS A 87 -18.02 2.60 -8.41
C LYS A 87 -17.07 1.77 -9.28
N VAL A 88 -16.05 1.19 -8.67
CA VAL A 88 -15.02 0.48 -9.43
C VAL A 88 -15.24 -1.03 -9.49
N PRO A 89 -14.85 -1.74 -10.57
CA PRO A 89 -15.07 -3.19 -10.65
C PRO A 89 -14.17 -3.97 -9.68
N CYS A 90 -14.58 -5.21 -9.40
CA CYS A 90 -13.71 -6.17 -8.72
C CYS A 90 -12.68 -6.72 -9.70
N GLU A 91 -11.55 -7.20 -9.19
CA GLU A 91 -10.56 -7.98 -9.96
C GLU A 91 -9.81 -7.24 -11.08
N GLU A 92 -9.96 -5.92 -11.21
CA GLU A 92 -9.14 -5.14 -12.15
C GLU A 92 -7.67 -5.09 -11.74
N ARG A 93 -6.80 -5.09 -12.75
CA ARG A 93 -5.39 -4.73 -12.66
C ARG A 93 -5.25 -3.23 -12.86
N VAL A 94 -4.79 -2.53 -11.83
CA VAL A 94 -4.82 -1.06 -11.81
C VAL A 94 -3.51 -0.44 -11.39
N LEU A 95 -3.23 0.70 -12.01
CA LEU A 95 -2.26 1.67 -11.52
C LEU A 95 -3.03 2.72 -10.71
N LEU A 96 -2.73 2.83 -9.42
CA LEU A 96 -3.42 3.73 -8.49
C LEU A 96 -2.53 4.93 -8.20
N ILE A 97 -3.05 6.13 -8.44
CA ILE A 97 -2.40 7.39 -8.06
C ILE A 97 -3.24 8.09 -6.99
N ALA A 98 -2.58 8.79 -6.06
CA ALA A 98 -3.28 9.57 -5.05
C ALA A 98 -2.52 10.81 -4.59
N ASN A 99 -3.23 11.73 -3.94
CA ASN A 99 -2.60 12.76 -3.10
C ASN A 99 -1.99 12.13 -1.84
N HIS A 100 -0.99 12.79 -1.26
CA HIS A 100 -0.24 12.30 -0.10
C HIS A 100 -0.26 13.34 1.02
N ARG A 101 -1.16 13.18 1.98
CA ARG A 101 -1.36 14.06 3.13
C ARG A 101 -0.63 13.59 4.38
N THR A 102 -0.45 12.28 4.56
CA THR A 102 0.11 11.68 5.78
C THR A 102 0.94 10.43 5.49
N GLU A 103 1.78 10.04 6.44
CA GLU A 103 2.54 8.79 6.40
C GLU A 103 1.67 7.51 6.36
N VAL A 104 0.36 7.62 6.61
CA VAL A 104 -0.58 6.49 6.70
C VAL A 104 -1.64 6.44 5.60
N ASP A 105 -1.62 7.37 4.63
CA ASP A 105 -2.66 7.43 3.58
C ASP A 105 -2.82 6.11 2.82
N TRP A 106 -1.69 5.45 2.54
CA TRP A 106 -1.61 4.17 1.84
C TRP A 106 -2.33 3.03 2.55
N MET A 107 -2.55 3.15 3.87
CA MET A 107 -3.29 2.18 4.68
C MET A 107 -4.79 2.22 4.34
N TYR A 108 -5.34 3.37 3.91
CA TYR A 108 -6.74 3.49 3.53
C TYR A 108 -7.06 2.92 2.15
N PHE A 109 -6.04 2.66 1.32
CA PHE A 109 -6.23 1.86 0.10
C PHE A 109 -6.63 0.42 0.45
N TRP A 110 -6.27 -0.08 1.63
CA TRP A 110 -6.65 -1.41 2.07
C TRP A 110 -8.15 -1.54 2.28
N ASP A 111 -8.83 -0.49 2.76
CA ASP A 111 -10.29 -0.51 2.92
C ASP A 111 -11.01 -0.68 1.57
N LEU A 112 -10.51 -0.01 0.52
CA LEU A 112 -11.02 -0.18 -0.84
C LEU A 112 -10.64 -1.57 -1.39
N ALA A 113 -9.36 -1.92 -1.34
CA ALA A 113 -8.85 -3.16 -1.90
C ALA A 113 -9.47 -4.40 -1.24
N LEU A 114 -9.82 -4.32 0.06
CA LEU A 114 -10.54 -5.39 0.76
C LEU A 114 -11.91 -5.66 0.12
N ARG A 115 -12.66 -4.60 -0.19
CA ARG A 115 -13.98 -4.67 -0.81
C ARG A 115 -13.93 -5.21 -2.24
N LYS A 116 -12.81 -4.99 -2.93
CA LYS A 116 -12.56 -5.48 -4.30
C LYS A 116 -11.89 -6.85 -4.37
N GLY A 117 -11.55 -7.45 -3.22
CA GLY A 117 -10.83 -8.72 -3.18
C GLY A 117 -9.37 -8.60 -3.63
N GLN A 118 -8.79 -7.40 -3.58
CA GLN A 118 -7.48 -7.06 -4.12
C GLN A 118 -6.44 -6.68 -3.06
N ILE A 119 -6.81 -6.72 -1.77
CA ILE A 119 -5.93 -6.30 -0.66
C ILE A 119 -4.56 -7.00 -0.65
N GLY A 120 -4.49 -8.29 -0.99
CA GLY A 120 -3.24 -9.04 -1.09
C GLY A 120 -2.39 -8.74 -2.34
N ASN A 121 -2.98 -8.06 -3.34
CA ASN A 121 -2.34 -7.73 -4.62
C ASN A 121 -1.81 -6.29 -4.65
N MET A 122 -1.93 -5.56 -3.54
CA MET A 122 -1.37 -4.22 -3.38
C MET A 122 0.16 -4.27 -3.47
N LYS A 123 0.71 -3.40 -4.32
CA LYS A 123 2.15 -3.11 -4.45
C LYS A 123 2.34 -1.62 -4.30
N TYR A 124 3.48 -1.18 -3.78
CA TYR A 124 3.75 0.24 -3.55
C TYR A 124 5.11 0.64 -4.07
N VAL A 125 5.20 1.84 -4.63
CA VAL A 125 6.46 2.56 -4.77
C VAL A 125 6.72 3.33 -3.47
N LEU A 126 7.83 3.03 -2.79
CA LEU A 126 8.12 3.55 -1.45
C LEU A 126 9.56 4.01 -1.28
N LYS A 127 9.82 4.82 -0.25
CA LYS A 127 11.17 5.30 0.05
C LYS A 127 12.06 4.14 0.52
N SER A 128 13.22 3.95 -0.11
CA SER A 128 14.16 2.84 0.17
C SER A 128 14.54 2.71 1.65
N SER A 129 14.64 3.83 2.38
CA SER A 129 14.95 3.82 3.81
C SER A 129 13.93 3.04 4.67
N LEU A 130 12.68 2.89 4.21
CA LEU A 130 11.65 2.11 4.90
C LEU A 130 11.95 0.60 4.87
N MET A 131 12.77 0.12 3.92
CA MET A 131 13.22 -1.28 3.87
C MET A 131 14.07 -1.67 5.09
N ARG A 132 14.57 -0.70 5.86
CA ARG A 132 15.36 -0.93 7.08
C ARG A 132 14.51 -1.15 8.32
N LEU A 133 13.19 -0.95 8.25
CA LEU A 133 12.29 -1.18 9.37
C LEU A 133 12.22 -2.68 9.67
N PRO A 134 12.42 -3.11 10.93
CA PRO A 134 12.24 -4.50 11.32
C PRO A 134 10.82 -4.98 10.98
N LEU A 135 10.68 -6.23 10.52
CA LEU A 135 9.45 -6.85 10.04
C LEU A 135 8.85 -6.22 8.78
N PHE A 136 8.64 -4.91 8.75
CA PHE A 136 8.10 -4.18 7.60
C PHE A 136 9.02 -4.29 6.38
N GLY A 137 10.34 -4.20 6.55
CA GLY A 137 11.30 -4.41 5.46
C GLY A 137 11.19 -5.81 4.85
N TRP A 138 11.03 -6.84 5.69
CA TRP A 138 10.83 -8.22 5.21
C TRP A 138 9.50 -8.35 4.47
N ALA A 139 8.43 -7.80 5.05
CA ALA A 139 7.11 -7.72 4.40
C ALA A 139 7.21 -7.06 3.02
N PHE A 140 7.75 -5.84 2.93
CA PHE A 140 7.89 -5.10 1.68
C PHE A 140 8.71 -5.87 0.64
N HIS A 141 9.75 -6.59 1.08
CA HIS A 141 10.55 -7.44 0.21
C HIS A 141 9.75 -8.62 -0.36
N LEU A 142 9.09 -9.39 0.51
CA LEU A 142 8.29 -10.55 0.12
C LEU A 142 7.06 -10.16 -0.73
N PHE A 143 6.49 -8.99 -0.46
CA PHE A 143 5.37 -8.43 -1.21
C PHE A 143 5.83 -7.70 -2.47
N GLU A 144 7.11 -7.74 -2.82
CA GLU A 144 7.66 -7.15 -4.04
C GLU A 144 7.35 -5.65 -4.18
N PHE A 145 7.36 -4.89 -3.08
CA PHE A 145 7.26 -3.44 -3.15
C PHE A 145 8.52 -2.87 -3.83
N ILE A 146 8.39 -1.66 -4.37
CA ILE A 146 9.42 -1.02 -5.20
C ILE A 146 10.10 0.08 -4.38
N PRO A 147 11.30 -0.18 -3.81
CA PRO A 147 12.05 0.84 -3.10
C PRO A 147 12.70 1.83 -4.08
N VAL A 148 12.62 3.13 -3.77
CA VAL A 148 13.24 4.23 -4.52
C VAL A 148 14.01 5.17 -3.60
N GLU A 149 15.16 5.67 -4.08
CA GLU A 149 15.98 6.71 -3.45
C GLU A 149 15.43 8.13 -3.69
N ARG A 150 14.40 8.24 -4.53
CA ARG A 150 13.79 9.51 -5.00
C ARG A 150 14.77 10.33 -5.85
N LYS A 151 15.63 9.64 -6.59
CA LYS A 151 16.60 10.18 -7.54
C LYS A 151 16.49 9.39 -8.84
N TRP A 152 15.87 9.99 -9.86
CA TRP A 152 15.51 9.30 -11.10
C TRP A 152 16.68 8.52 -11.72
N GLN A 153 17.86 9.13 -11.79
CA GLN A 153 19.06 8.54 -12.37
C GLN A 153 19.52 7.25 -11.66
N VAL A 154 19.15 7.08 -10.39
CA VAL A 154 19.43 5.88 -9.60
C VAL A 154 18.28 4.88 -9.71
N ASP A 155 17.05 5.38 -9.72
CA ASP A 155 15.84 4.57 -9.57
C ASP A 155 15.33 3.95 -10.88
N GLU A 156 15.58 4.59 -12.03
CA GLU A 156 14.96 4.25 -13.32
C GLU A 156 15.11 2.77 -13.69
N ALA A 157 16.35 2.25 -13.66
CA ALA A 157 16.64 0.88 -14.07
C ALA A 157 15.94 -0.15 -13.16
N ASN A 158 16.03 0.03 -11.84
CA ASN A 158 15.41 -0.86 -10.87
C ASN A 158 13.87 -0.79 -10.93
N LEU A 159 13.31 0.41 -11.10
CA LEU A 159 11.87 0.61 -11.26
C LEU A 159 11.37 -0.16 -12.49
N ARG A 160 11.97 0.05 -13.66
CA ARG A 160 11.58 -0.64 -14.90
C ARG A 160 11.74 -2.16 -14.79
N GLN A 161 12.83 -2.62 -14.19
CA GLN A 161 13.05 -4.06 -13.97
C GLN A 161 11.96 -4.68 -13.09
N ILE A 162 11.59 -4.06 -11.96
CA ILE A 162 10.57 -4.65 -11.08
C ILE A 162 9.19 -4.54 -11.73
N VAL A 163 8.84 -3.39 -12.32
CA VAL A 163 7.54 -3.18 -12.95
C VAL A 163 7.34 -4.11 -14.15
N SER A 164 8.37 -4.32 -14.97
CA SER A 164 8.31 -5.27 -16.09
C SER A 164 8.03 -6.71 -15.64
N SER A 165 8.43 -7.09 -14.43
CA SER A 165 8.10 -8.39 -13.85
C SER A 165 6.61 -8.57 -13.51
N PHE A 166 5.81 -7.50 -13.54
CA PHE A 166 4.38 -7.50 -13.25
C PHE A 166 3.49 -7.52 -14.50
N LYS A 167 4.06 -7.62 -15.71
CA LYS A 167 3.30 -7.60 -16.97
C LYS A 167 2.38 -8.79 -17.21
N ASP A 168 2.60 -9.91 -16.51
CA ASP A 168 1.76 -11.11 -16.69
C ASP A 168 0.32 -10.81 -16.27
N PRO A 169 -0.66 -10.85 -17.19
CA PRO A 169 -2.06 -10.51 -16.88
C PRO A 169 -2.75 -11.54 -15.99
N ARG A 170 -2.16 -12.74 -15.80
CA ARG A 170 -2.70 -13.78 -14.91
C ARG A 170 -2.49 -13.47 -13.43
N ASP A 171 -1.48 -12.66 -13.12
CA ASP A 171 -1.27 -12.13 -11.79
C ASP A 171 -2.25 -10.97 -11.57
N ALA A 172 -2.79 -10.81 -10.36
CA ALA A 172 -3.54 -9.60 -10.04
C ALA A 172 -2.58 -8.50 -9.57
N LEU A 173 -2.88 -7.24 -9.85
CA LEU A 173 -1.96 -6.12 -9.57
C LEU A 173 -2.72 -4.84 -9.22
N TRP A 174 -2.47 -4.31 -8.03
CA TRP A 174 -2.82 -2.94 -7.65
C TRP A 174 -1.54 -2.19 -7.29
N LEU A 175 -0.94 -1.50 -8.27
CA LEU A 175 0.30 -0.75 -8.06
C LEU A 175 -0.03 0.68 -7.64
N ALA A 176 0.22 1.03 -6.39
CA ALA A 176 -0.02 2.35 -5.84
C ALA A 176 1.25 3.23 -5.84
N LEU A 177 1.08 4.48 -6.25
CA LEU A 177 2.09 5.52 -6.15
C LEU A 177 1.49 6.86 -5.71
N PHE A 178 2.33 7.68 -5.10
CA PHE A 178 2.00 9.07 -4.76
C PHE A 178 2.85 10.00 -5.61
N PRO A 179 2.34 10.53 -6.73
CA PRO A 179 3.10 11.42 -7.61
C PRO A 179 3.69 12.65 -6.91
N GLU A 180 3.11 13.13 -5.80
CA GLU A 180 3.70 14.20 -4.98
C GLU A 180 5.13 13.88 -4.49
N GLY A 181 5.46 12.59 -4.34
CA GLY A 181 6.78 12.10 -3.95
C GLY A 181 7.14 12.32 -2.47
N THR A 182 6.28 13.01 -1.73
CA THR A 182 6.38 13.22 -0.28
C THR A 182 5.00 13.58 0.28
N ASP A 183 4.82 13.33 1.57
CA ASP A 183 3.72 13.82 2.39
C ASP A 183 3.62 15.35 2.37
N TYR A 184 2.39 15.86 2.35
CA TYR A 184 2.07 17.26 2.35
C TYR A 184 2.41 17.92 3.70
N THR A 185 3.06 19.08 3.64
CA THR A 185 3.12 20.02 4.76
C THR A 185 2.98 21.43 4.22
N GLU A 186 2.53 22.38 5.02
CA GLU A 186 2.40 23.79 4.60
C GLU A 186 3.73 24.33 4.05
N ALA A 187 4.85 24.06 4.74
CA ALA A 187 6.17 24.46 4.28
C ALA A 187 6.62 23.81 2.94
N LYS A 188 6.14 22.60 2.63
CA LYS A 188 6.38 21.97 1.31
C LYS A 188 5.46 22.56 0.25
N CYS A 189 4.22 22.87 0.61
CA CYS A 189 3.24 23.53 -0.26
C CYS A 189 3.74 24.91 -0.69
N GLU A 190 4.19 25.76 0.24
CA GLU A 190 4.72 27.09 -0.10
C GLU A 190 5.93 27.02 -1.04
N ARG A 191 6.84 26.04 -0.82
CA ARG A 191 7.94 25.78 -1.75
C ARG A 191 7.46 25.33 -3.13
N SER A 192 6.45 24.46 -3.17
CA SER A 192 5.82 23.99 -4.41
C SER A 192 5.15 25.15 -5.17
N LYS A 193 4.46 26.05 -4.47
CA LYS A 193 3.82 27.24 -5.06
C LYS A 193 4.84 28.20 -5.66
N LYS A 194 5.92 28.48 -4.93
CA LYS A 194 7.02 29.32 -5.41
C LYS A 194 7.64 28.73 -6.67
N PHE A 195 7.97 27.44 -6.66
CA PHE A 195 8.48 26.74 -7.84
C PHE A 195 7.49 26.78 -9.02
N ALA A 196 6.19 26.59 -8.77
CA ALA A 196 5.17 26.69 -9.81
C ALA A 196 5.17 28.08 -10.47
N ALA A 197 5.12 29.14 -9.66
CA ALA A 197 5.11 30.51 -10.15
C ALA A 197 6.36 30.87 -10.97
N GLU A 198 7.55 30.43 -10.53
CA GLU A 198 8.82 30.66 -11.22
C GLU A 198 8.92 29.93 -12.57
N ASN A 199 8.23 28.79 -12.72
CA ASN A 199 8.30 27.94 -13.91
C ASN A 199 7.04 28.02 -14.80
N GLY A 200 6.11 28.94 -14.51
CA GLY A 200 4.85 29.06 -15.26
C GLY A 200 3.93 27.85 -15.15
N LEU A 201 4.02 27.10 -14.05
CA LEU A 201 3.17 25.94 -13.76
C LEU A 201 1.97 26.34 -12.89
N PRO A 202 0.89 25.54 -12.87
CA PRO A 202 -0.28 25.78 -12.02
C PRO A 202 0.10 25.86 -10.53
N VAL A 203 -0.40 26.89 -9.85
CA VAL A 203 -0.19 27.07 -8.41
C VAL A 203 -1.29 26.33 -7.64
N LEU A 204 -0.94 25.18 -7.06
CA LEU A 204 -1.84 24.32 -6.29
C LEU A 204 -1.86 24.70 -4.80
N LYS A 205 -2.99 24.51 -4.12
CA LYS A 205 -3.19 24.97 -2.72
C LYS A 205 -3.25 23.84 -1.69
N ASN A 206 -3.79 22.68 -2.09
CA ASN A 206 -4.14 21.54 -1.24
C ASN A 206 -3.30 20.29 -1.52
N VAL A 207 -2.62 20.24 -2.67
CA VAL A 207 -1.68 19.18 -3.07
C VAL A 207 -0.35 19.77 -3.55
N LEU A 208 0.71 18.96 -3.60
CA LEU A 208 1.97 19.31 -4.22
C LEU A 208 1.95 19.03 -5.72
N LEU A 209 2.83 19.70 -6.48
CA LEU A 209 3.01 19.40 -7.90
C LEU A 209 3.46 17.94 -8.09
N PRO A 210 2.84 17.19 -9.01
CA PRO A 210 3.19 15.80 -9.25
C PRO A 210 4.55 15.68 -9.95
N ARG A 211 5.36 14.73 -9.50
CA ARG A 211 6.55 14.23 -10.20
C ARG A 211 6.11 13.14 -11.17
N THR A 212 6.35 13.35 -12.45
CA THR A 212 5.72 12.54 -13.50
C THR A 212 6.50 11.27 -13.87
N LYS A 213 7.84 11.29 -13.84
CA LYS A 213 8.70 10.21 -14.38
C LYS A 213 8.35 8.82 -13.87
N GLY A 214 8.10 8.69 -12.56
CA GLY A 214 7.73 7.41 -11.95
C GLY A 214 6.38 6.88 -12.46
N PHE A 215 5.38 7.77 -12.58
CA PHE A 215 4.07 7.42 -13.13
C PHE A 215 4.17 7.02 -14.60
N VAL A 216 4.83 7.83 -15.43
CA VAL A 216 5.03 7.57 -16.86
C VAL A 216 5.68 6.21 -17.08
N SER A 217 6.78 5.93 -16.36
CA SER A 217 7.50 4.66 -16.46
C SER A 217 6.61 3.47 -16.09
N CYS A 218 5.85 3.58 -14.99
CA CYS A 218 4.95 2.50 -14.59
C CYS A 218 3.82 2.28 -15.60
N LEU A 219 3.22 3.36 -16.09
CA LEU A 219 2.13 3.31 -17.07
C LEU A 219 2.60 2.69 -18.39
N GLN A 220 3.73 3.14 -18.93
CA GLN A 220 4.29 2.62 -20.19
C GLN A 220 4.66 1.14 -20.08
N GLU A 221 5.25 0.72 -18.95
CA GLU A 221 5.61 -0.69 -18.76
C GLU A 221 4.39 -1.61 -18.63
N LEU A 222 3.30 -1.12 -18.02
CA LEU A 222 2.13 -1.95 -17.68
C LEU A 222 0.93 -1.76 -18.62
N SER A 223 0.96 -0.81 -19.55
CA SER A 223 -0.15 -0.40 -20.43
C SER A 223 -0.87 -1.58 -21.12
N CYS A 224 -0.13 -2.58 -21.57
CA CYS A 224 -0.69 -3.77 -22.24
C CYS A 224 -1.43 -4.74 -21.28
N SER A 225 -1.38 -4.51 -19.97
CA SER A 225 -1.89 -5.42 -18.94
C SER A 225 -2.76 -4.75 -17.88
N LEU A 226 -2.93 -3.42 -17.93
CA LEU A 226 -3.79 -2.70 -17.00
C LEU A 226 -5.21 -2.63 -17.57
N ASP A 227 -6.20 -2.69 -16.69
CA ASP A 227 -7.60 -2.43 -17.04
C ASP A 227 -7.92 -0.93 -16.93
N ALA A 228 -7.34 -0.26 -15.92
CA ALA A 228 -7.61 1.15 -15.65
C ALA A 228 -6.49 1.82 -14.82
N VAL A 229 -6.51 3.16 -14.80
CA VAL A 229 -5.86 3.98 -13.78
C VAL A 229 -6.90 4.45 -12.78
N TYR A 230 -6.66 4.23 -11.48
CA TYR A 230 -7.50 4.77 -10.42
C TYR A 230 -6.87 6.05 -9.88
N ASP A 231 -7.56 7.16 -10.08
CA ASP A 231 -7.23 8.46 -9.51
C ASP A 231 -7.98 8.64 -8.19
N VAL A 232 -7.28 8.45 -7.07
CA VAL A 232 -7.85 8.44 -5.73
C VAL A 232 -7.54 9.75 -5.01
N THR A 233 -8.56 10.38 -4.42
CA THR A 233 -8.40 11.57 -3.57
C THR A 233 -8.81 11.23 -2.15
N ILE A 234 -7.88 11.37 -1.20
CA ILE A 234 -8.14 11.15 0.23
C ILE A 234 -8.31 12.49 0.93
N GLY A 235 -9.40 12.62 1.67
CA GLY A 235 -9.71 13.75 2.56
C GLY A 235 -9.97 13.28 3.99
N TYR A 236 -9.48 14.02 4.97
CA TYR A 236 -9.73 13.77 6.40
C TYR A 236 -10.61 14.88 6.94
N LYS A 237 -11.76 14.53 7.52
CA LYS A 237 -12.78 15.51 7.91
C LYS A 237 -12.36 16.39 9.09
N THR A 238 -11.69 15.80 10.06
CA THR A 238 -11.29 16.43 11.32
C THR A 238 -9.84 16.91 11.25
N ARG A 239 -8.90 15.97 11.24
CA ARG A 239 -7.47 16.23 11.05
C ARG A 239 -6.79 15.01 10.42
N CYS A 240 -5.63 15.26 9.85
CA CYS A 240 -4.72 14.21 9.39
C CYS A 240 -4.33 13.27 10.56
N PRO A 241 -4.47 11.95 10.40
CA PRO A 241 -4.02 10.98 11.39
C PRO A 241 -2.51 10.72 11.31
N SER A 242 -1.91 10.43 12.47
CA SER A 242 -0.62 9.77 12.58
C SER A 242 -0.78 8.25 12.64
N PHE A 243 0.32 7.50 12.55
CA PHE A 243 0.29 6.05 12.79
C PHE A 243 -0.30 5.68 14.17
N LEU A 244 0.06 6.40 15.23
CA LEU A 244 -0.45 6.13 16.57
C LEU A 244 -1.93 6.49 16.74
N ASP A 245 -2.41 7.50 16.02
CA ASP A 245 -3.84 7.81 15.99
C ASP A 245 -4.65 6.62 15.48
N ASN A 246 -4.18 5.97 14.40
CA ASN A 246 -4.76 4.75 13.85
C ASN A 246 -4.69 3.58 14.83
N VAL A 247 -3.60 3.42 15.58
CA VAL A 247 -3.46 2.32 16.57
C VAL A 247 -4.44 2.50 17.73
N TYR A 248 -4.56 3.71 18.26
CA TYR A 248 -5.39 3.97 19.44
C TYR A 248 -6.86 4.29 19.10
N GLY A 249 -7.17 4.55 17.82
CA GLY A 249 -8.49 4.98 17.38
C GLY A 249 -8.82 6.39 17.88
N ILE A 250 -7.84 7.31 17.80
CA ILE A 250 -8.03 8.73 18.13
C ILE A 250 -8.52 9.46 16.89
N GLU A 251 -7.79 9.31 15.79
CA GLU A 251 -8.13 9.80 14.46
C GLU A 251 -7.72 8.75 13.43
N PRO A 252 -8.31 8.79 12.23
CA PRO A 252 -9.42 9.66 11.83
C PRO A 252 -10.75 9.09 12.32
N SER A 253 -11.64 9.96 12.76
CA SER A 253 -13.04 9.59 12.99
C SER A 253 -13.78 9.28 11.68
N GLU A 254 -13.43 10.01 10.61
CA GLU A 254 -14.04 9.90 9.29
C GLU A 254 -13.01 10.20 8.19
N VAL A 255 -12.85 9.26 7.26
CA VAL A 255 -11.98 9.34 6.08
C VAL A 255 -12.82 9.25 4.84
N HIS A 256 -12.55 10.15 3.90
CA HIS A 256 -13.21 10.20 2.62
C HIS A 256 -12.25 9.76 1.52
N VAL A 257 -12.67 8.81 0.70
CA VAL A 257 -11.91 8.24 -0.40
C VAL A 257 -12.73 8.43 -1.68
N HIS A 258 -12.42 9.47 -2.46
CA HIS A 258 -13.02 9.71 -3.75
C HIS A 258 -12.23 9.00 -4.84
N ILE A 259 -12.92 8.27 -5.72
CA ILE A 259 -12.28 7.45 -6.75
C ILE A 259 -12.79 7.92 -8.11
N ARG A 260 -11.85 8.16 -9.03
CA ARG A 260 -12.14 8.32 -10.46
C ARG A 260 -11.49 7.17 -11.21
N ARG A 261 -12.27 6.38 -11.94
CA ARG A 261 -11.78 5.28 -12.77
C ARG A 261 -11.53 5.79 -14.18
N ILE A 262 -10.27 5.75 -14.61
CA ILE A 262 -9.83 6.30 -15.88
C ILE A 262 -9.45 5.14 -16.80
N ASN A 263 -10.14 5.04 -17.93
CA ASN A 263 -9.80 4.05 -18.95
C ASN A 263 -8.48 4.44 -19.62
N LEU A 264 -7.67 3.45 -20.02
CA LEU A 264 -6.38 3.72 -20.65
C LEU A 264 -6.49 4.53 -21.96
N ASN A 265 -7.59 4.38 -22.69
CA ASN A 265 -7.86 5.15 -23.91
C ASN A 265 -8.10 6.65 -23.66
N GLN A 266 -8.32 7.07 -22.41
CA GLN A 266 -8.45 8.47 -22.00
C GLN A 266 -7.09 9.10 -21.64
N ILE A 267 -6.03 8.29 -21.59
CA ILE A 267 -4.68 8.74 -21.26
C ILE A 267 -3.88 8.83 -22.57
N PRO A 268 -3.18 9.96 -22.83
CA PRO A 268 -2.33 10.08 -24.00
C PRO A 268 -1.22 9.02 -24.04
N ASN A 269 -0.68 8.75 -25.24
CA ASN A 269 0.41 7.78 -25.43
C ASN A 269 1.81 8.41 -25.33
N GLU A 270 1.93 9.69 -25.70
CA GLU A 270 3.21 10.40 -25.71
C GLU A 270 3.58 10.92 -24.31
N GLU A 271 4.84 10.77 -23.91
CA GLU A 271 5.30 11.13 -22.56
C GLU A 271 5.00 12.59 -22.19
N LYS A 272 5.19 13.52 -23.14
CA LYS A 272 4.90 14.94 -22.93
C LYS A 272 3.43 15.17 -22.58
N ASP A 273 2.53 14.46 -23.26
CA ASP A 273 1.10 14.61 -23.08
C ASP A 273 0.62 13.89 -21.82
N ILE A 274 1.25 12.76 -21.45
CA ILE A 274 1.02 12.10 -20.15
C ILE A 274 1.42 13.02 -19.00
N ASN A 275 2.53 13.75 -19.12
CA ASN A 275 2.97 14.72 -18.12
C ASN A 275 1.93 15.83 -17.93
N ALA A 276 1.41 16.39 -19.03
CA ALA A 276 0.36 17.40 -19.01
C ALA A 276 -0.96 16.86 -18.41
N TRP A 277 -1.33 15.63 -18.79
CA TRP A 277 -2.50 14.93 -18.26
C TRP A 277 -2.41 14.71 -16.75
N LEU A 278 -1.25 14.30 -16.23
CA LEU A 278 -1.05 14.09 -14.80
C LEU A 278 -1.11 15.43 -14.04
N MET A 279 -0.53 16.50 -14.60
CA MET A 279 -0.63 17.84 -14.04
C MET A 279 -2.09 18.33 -13.98
N ASN A 280 -2.87 18.10 -15.04
CA ASN A 280 -4.30 18.42 -15.04
C ASN A 280 -5.09 17.58 -14.02
N THR A 281 -4.76 16.30 -13.89
CA THR A 281 -5.37 15.42 -12.87
C THR A 281 -5.14 15.94 -11.46
N PHE A 282 -3.95 16.46 -11.17
CA PHE A 282 -3.65 17.07 -9.87
C PHE A 282 -4.30 18.45 -9.66
N GLN A 283 -4.55 19.22 -10.72
CA GLN A 283 -5.36 20.44 -10.62
C GLN A 283 -6.82 20.12 -10.25
N LEU A 284 -7.42 19.11 -10.89
CA LEU A 284 -8.77 18.64 -10.54
C LEU A 284 -8.83 18.15 -9.09
N LYS A 285 -7.79 17.44 -8.64
CA LYS A 285 -7.66 16.95 -7.26
C LYS A 285 -7.53 18.10 -6.25
N ASP A 286 -6.79 19.14 -6.61
CA ASP A 286 -6.64 20.36 -5.79
C ASP A 286 -7.98 21.06 -5.55
N GLN A 287 -8.76 21.21 -6.63
CA GLN A 287 -10.11 21.78 -6.59
C GLN A 287 -11.05 20.90 -5.78
N LEU A 288 -11.03 19.59 -6.00
CA LEU A 288 -11.87 18.65 -5.25
C LEU A 288 -11.59 18.69 -3.74
N LEU A 289 -10.33 18.82 -3.34
CA LEU A 289 -9.95 18.99 -1.94
C LEU A 289 -10.37 20.37 -1.38
N ASN A 290 -10.30 21.43 -2.19
CA ASN A 290 -10.79 22.74 -1.81
C ASN A 290 -12.29 22.69 -1.48
N ASP A 291 -13.06 22.03 -2.34
CA ASP A 291 -14.50 21.87 -2.17
C ASP A 291 -14.82 20.94 -0.99
N PHE A 292 -14.01 19.90 -0.77
CA PHE A 292 -14.11 19.04 0.42
C PHE A 292 -13.87 19.80 1.73
N TYR A 293 -12.85 20.67 1.81
CA TYR A 293 -12.59 21.42 3.05
C TYR A 293 -13.65 22.47 3.36
N SER A 294 -14.43 22.90 2.36
CA SER A 294 -15.57 23.82 2.57
C SER A 294 -16.87 23.10 2.89
N SER A 295 -17.16 21.98 2.21
CA SER A 295 -18.42 21.22 2.35
C SER A 295 -18.37 20.10 3.39
N GLY A 296 -17.17 19.59 3.70
CA GLY A 296 -16.94 18.47 4.62
C GLY A 296 -17.20 17.08 4.00
N HIS A 297 -17.46 16.99 2.69
CA HIS A 297 -17.71 15.73 1.99
C HIS A 297 -17.30 15.80 0.51
N PHE A 298 -17.13 14.64 -0.13
CA PHE A 298 -16.94 14.55 -1.58
C PHE A 298 -18.30 14.35 -2.30
N PRO A 299 -18.39 14.63 -3.61
CA PRO A 299 -19.61 14.37 -4.38
C PRO A 299 -19.82 12.87 -4.61
N ASN A 300 -21.09 12.44 -4.74
CA ASN A 300 -21.49 11.05 -5.05
C ASN A 300 -21.00 10.02 -4.02
N GLU A 301 -21.35 10.18 -2.74
CA GLU A 301 -21.00 9.23 -1.68
C GLU A 301 -21.78 7.90 -1.76
N GLY A 302 -21.26 6.87 -1.09
CA GLY A 302 -21.92 5.58 -0.95
C GLY A 302 -21.71 4.64 -2.14
N THR A 303 -20.64 4.83 -2.90
CA THR A 303 -20.31 4.01 -4.08
C THR A 303 -19.92 2.57 -3.71
N GLU A 304 -19.38 2.40 -2.50
CA GLU A 304 -18.93 1.12 -1.98
C GLU A 304 -19.69 0.72 -0.71
N LYS A 305 -20.04 -0.57 -0.63
CA LYS A 305 -20.75 -1.14 0.52
C LYS A 305 -19.78 -1.45 1.66
N GLU A 306 -20.31 -1.66 2.86
CA GLU A 306 -19.54 -2.25 3.95
C GLU A 306 -19.00 -3.64 3.57
N PHE A 307 -17.81 -3.97 4.05
CA PHE A 307 -17.27 -5.32 3.90
C PHE A 307 -18.01 -6.31 4.80
N ASN A 308 -17.99 -7.60 4.42
CA ASN A 308 -18.63 -8.66 5.19
C ASN A 308 -17.92 -8.87 6.55
N THR A 309 -18.51 -8.31 7.61
CA THR A 309 -17.92 -8.32 8.96
C THR A 309 -17.70 -9.74 9.49
N LYS A 310 -18.63 -10.68 9.25
CA LYS A 310 -18.50 -12.07 9.71
C LYS A 310 -17.32 -12.78 9.04
N LYS A 311 -17.18 -12.62 7.72
CA LYS A 311 -16.06 -13.19 6.95
C LYS A 311 -14.71 -12.73 7.52
N TYR A 312 -14.55 -11.43 7.74
CA TYR A 312 -13.27 -10.89 8.20
C TYR A 312 -13.03 -11.11 9.69
N LEU A 313 -14.08 -11.24 10.51
CA LEU A 313 -13.93 -11.74 11.88
C LEU A 313 -13.38 -13.18 11.91
N ILE A 314 -13.92 -14.07 11.08
CA ILE A 314 -13.39 -15.45 10.94
C ILE A 314 -11.93 -15.42 10.49
N ASN A 315 -11.58 -14.57 9.53
CA ASN A 315 -10.21 -14.37 9.10
C ASN A 315 -9.29 -13.90 10.25
N CYS A 316 -9.71 -12.90 11.03
CA CYS A 316 -8.96 -12.45 12.21
C CYS A 316 -8.72 -13.59 13.21
N LEU A 317 -9.76 -14.37 13.51
CA LEU A 317 -9.66 -15.53 14.42
C LEU A 317 -8.72 -16.59 13.86
N ALA A 318 -8.77 -16.88 12.55
CA ALA A 318 -7.88 -17.84 11.90
C ALA A 318 -6.41 -17.40 11.97
N VAL A 319 -6.11 -16.12 11.69
CA VAL A 319 -4.75 -15.56 11.79
C VAL A 319 -4.23 -15.60 13.23
N ILE A 320 -5.07 -15.28 14.22
CA ILE A 320 -4.72 -15.36 15.64
C ILE A 320 -4.46 -16.81 16.05
N ALA A 321 -5.36 -17.73 15.73
CA ALA A 321 -5.23 -19.15 16.06
C ALA A 321 -3.95 -19.76 15.45
N PHE A 322 -3.67 -19.46 14.19
CA PHE A 322 -2.43 -19.85 13.52
C PHE A 322 -1.20 -19.32 14.27
N THR A 323 -1.21 -18.03 14.62
CA THR A 323 -0.12 -17.39 15.35
C THR A 323 0.09 -18.05 16.72
N THR A 324 -0.97 -18.38 17.44
CA THR A 324 -0.90 -19.08 18.72
C THR A 324 -0.30 -20.48 18.56
N ILE A 325 -0.74 -21.25 17.56
CA ILE A 325 -0.20 -22.59 17.27
C ILE A 325 1.29 -22.51 16.93
N CYS A 326 1.68 -21.64 16.00
CA CYS A 326 3.09 -21.45 15.62
C CYS A 326 3.94 -21.00 16.81
N THR A 327 3.45 -20.08 17.62
CA THR A 327 4.16 -19.64 18.84
C THR A 327 4.34 -20.80 19.81
N HIS A 328 3.30 -21.61 20.02
CA HIS A 328 3.40 -22.80 20.87
C HIS A 328 4.46 -23.78 20.35
N LEU A 329 4.42 -24.09 19.05
CA LEU A 329 5.38 -24.98 18.41
C LEU A 329 6.82 -24.45 18.46
N THR A 330 7.01 -23.13 18.33
CA THR A 330 8.34 -22.51 18.38
C THR A 330 8.92 -22.50 19.80
N PHE A 331 8.15 -22.12 20.82
CA PHE A 331 8.72 -21.85 22.15
C PHE A 331 8.54 -23.00 23.14
N PHE A 332 7.39 -23.70 23.08
CA PHE A 332 6.96 -24.63 24.13
C PHE A 332 7.04 -26.10 23.70
N SER A 333 7.10 -26.39 22.41
CA SER A 333 7.35 -27.76 21.93
C SER A 333 8.78 -28.21 22.25
N SER A 334 8.96 -29.48 22.59
CA SER A 334 10.26 -30.13 22.72
C SER A 334 10.99 -30.28 21.37
N MET A 335 10.31 -30.00 20.26
CA MET A 335 10.85 -30.10 18.90
C MET A 335 11.81 -28.94 18.58
N ILE A 336 13.11 -29.18 18.72
CA ILE A 336 14.17 -28.20 18.42
C ILE A 336 14.11 -27.67 16.97
N TRP A 337 13.55 -28.44 16.04
CA TRP A 337 13.46 -28.11 14.61
C TRP A 337 12.69 -26.82 14.33
N PHE A 338 11.64 -26.49 15.10
CA PHE A 338 10.91 -25.24 14.91
C PHE A 338 11.77 -24.02 15.28
N LYS A 339 12.59 -24.13 16.34
CA LYS A 339 13.52 -23.06 16.76
C LYS A 339 14.62 -22.84 15.73
N ILE A 340 15.14 -23.94 15.16
CA ILE A 340 16.13 -23.89 14.06
C ILE A 340 15.51 -23.25 12.83
N TYR A 341 14.31 -23.69 12.42
CA TYR A 341 13.60 -23.15 11.27
C TYR A 341 13.36 -21.65 11.39
N VAL A 342 12.79 -21.19 12.51
CA VAL A 342 12.52 -19.77 12.74
C VAL A 342 13.83 -18.96 12.69
N SER A 343 14.90 -19.45 13.31
CA SER A 343 16.21 -18.79 13.29
C SER A 343 16.77 -18.68 11.87
N LEU A 344 16.72 -19.75 11.08
CA LEU A 344 17.18 -19.77 9.69
C LEU A 344 16.33 -18.88 8.79
N ALA A 345 15.00 -18.90 8.94
CA ALA A 345 14.10 -18.04 8.21
C ALA A 345 14.34 -16.56 8.52
N CYS A 346 14.54 -16.19 9.79
CA CYS A 346 14.92 -14.84 10.20
C CYS A 346 16.25 -14.40 9.57
N ALA A 347 17.28 -15.26 9.64
CA ALA A 347 18.60 -14.98 9.05
C ALA A 347 18.50 -14.79 7.53
N TYR A 348 17.74 -15.67 6.86
CA TYR A 348 17.49 -15.57 5.44
C TYR A 348 16.75 -14.28 5.09
N LEU A 349 15.60 -13.98 5.72
CA LEU A 349 14.80 -12.80 5.42
C LEU A 349 15.57 -11.50 5.65
N THR A 350 16.37 -11.44 6.72
CA THR A 350 17.26 -10.31 6.99
C THR A 350 18.28 -10.13 5.88
N THR A 351 18.97 -11.20 5.49
CA THR A 351 19.98 -11.18 4.44
C THR A 351 19.37 -10.83 3.08
N ALA A 352 18.29 -11.51 2.70
CA ALA A 352 17.59 -11.31 1.45
C ALA A 352 17.05 -9.88 1.31
N THR A 353 16.48 -9.32 2.37
CA THR A 353 15.99 -7.93 2.36
C THR A 353 17.14 -6.94 2.25
N ARG A 354 18.23 -7.14 3.01
CA ARG A 354 19.39 -6.23 3.03
C ARG A 354 20.11 -6.17 1.68
N PHE A 355 20.26 -7.32 1.02
CA PHE A 355 20.97 -7.44 -0.25
C PHE A 355 20.03 -7.52 -1.47
N ASN A 356 18.73 -7.28 -1.27
CA ASN A 356 17.70 -7.36 -2.31
C ASN A 356 17.73 -8.69 -3.10
N LEU A 357 17.97 -9.81 -2.42
CA LEU A 357 18.02 -11.14 -3.04
C LEU A 357 16.61 -11.70 -3.18
N ARG A 358 16.26 -12.16 -4.38
CA ARG A 358 14.99 -12.86 -4.64
C ARG A 358 15.28 -14.23 -5.25
N SER A 359 14.51 -15.23 -4.85
CA SER A 359 14.58 -16.53 -5.52
C SER A 359 14.04 -16.42 -6.95
N VAL A 360 14.74 -17.09 -7.86
CA VAL A 360 14.43 -17.18 -9.29
C VAL A 360 14.04 -18.63 -9.57
N PRO A 361 13.07 -18.89 -10.47
CA PRO A 361 12.70 -20.25 -10.83
C PRO A 361 13.90 -21.07 -11.32
N LEU A 362 14.02 -22.32 -10.85
CA LEU A 362 15.13 -23.21 -11.19
C LEU A 362 15.25 -23.45 -12.71
N VAL A 363 14.11 -23.51 -13.40
CA VAL A 363 14.05 -23.66 -14.86
C VAL A 363 14.67 -22.46 -15.58
N GLU A 364 14.47 -21.26 -15.06
CA GLU A 364 15.05 -20.04 -15.63
C GLU A 364 16.55 -19.96 -15.35
N THR A 365 16.98 -20.35 -14.15
CA THR A 365 18.40 -20.51 -13.82
C THR A 365 19.08 -21.51 -14.78
N ALA A 366 18.49 -22.68 -14.99
CA ALA A 366 19.03 -23.69 -15.91
C ALA A 366 19.14 -23.18 -17.36
N LYS A 367 18.12 -22.46 -17.85
CA LYS A 367 18.15 -21.84 -19.19
C LYS A 367 19.27 -20.81 -19.33
N ASN A 368 19.50 -19.99 -18.32
CA ASN A 368 20.56 -18.98 -18.33
C ASN A 368 21.95 -19.62 -18.28
N THR A 369 22.14 -20.69 -17.48
CA THR A 369 23.38 -21.46 -17.45
C THR A 369 23.66 -22.12 -18.81
N LEU A 370 22.66 -22.74 -19.44
CA LEU A 370 22.79 -23.33 -20.77
C LEU A 370 23.17 -22.29 -21.86
N LYS A 371 22.62 -21.07 -21.80
CA LYS A 371 22.99 -19.98 -22.71
C LYS A 371 24.42 -19.49 -22.52
N LEU A 372 24.97 -19.57 -21.31
CA LEU A 372 26.35 -19.20 -21.01
C LEU A 372 27.35 -20.29 -21.42
N VAL A 373 26.94 -21.56 -21.41
CA VAL A 373 27.76 -22.69 -21.88
C VAL A 373 27.80 -22.77 -23.41
N ASN A 374 26.77 -22.24 -24.09
CA ASN A 374 26.67 -22.21 -25.55
C ASN A 374 27.21 -20.91 -26.19
N LYS A 375 27.84 -20.04 -25.42
CA LYS A 375 28.60 -18.86 -25.86
C LYS A 375 30.08 -19.10 -25.61
#